data_AF-A0A292Q1J4-F1
#
_entry.id   AF-A0A292Q1J4-F1
#
_cell.length_a   1.000
_cell.length_b   1.000
_cell.length_c   1.000
_cell.angle_alpha   90.00
_cell.angle_beta   90.00
_cell.angle_gamma   90.00
#
_symmetry.space_group_name_H-M   'P 1'
#
loop_
_entity.id
_entity.type
_entity.pdbx_description
1 polymer ?
#
loop_
_entity_poly.entity_id
_entity_poly.type
_entity_poly.pdbx_seq_one_letter_code
_entity_poly.pdbx_strand_id
1 'polypeptide(L)' 'TDPGVLDSIACLSVALQSQGKYGESETMNRRALEGYEKVLGLGHPDTLTSVNNLAQVLGDQGKYDE' A
#
# COMPACT_ATOMS: atom_id res chain seq x y z
N THR A 1 6.15 14.45 4.29
CA THR A 1 4.71 14.16 4.36
C THR A 1 4.42 13.70 5.76
N ASP A 2 3.32 14.17 6.35
CA ASP A 2 2.93 13.78 7.71
C ASP A 2 2.57 12.28 7.75
N PRO A 3 3.03 11.50 8.75
CA PRO A 3 2.71 10.07 8.86
C PRO A 3 1.22 9.76 8.89
N GLY A 4 0.38 10.65 9.45
CA GLY A 4 -1.07 10.47 9.47
C GLY A 4 -1.74 10.57 8.10
N VAL A 5 -1.14 11.33 7.18
CA VAL A 5 -1.60 11.37 5.78
C VAL A 5 -1.29 10.05 5.07
N LEU A 6 -0.16 9.42 5.37
CA LEU A 6 0.21 8.13 4.78
C LEU A 6 -0.68 7.00 5.32
N ASP A 7 -1.04 7.05 6.60
CA ASP A 7 -1.95 6.10 7.24
C ASP A 7 -3.35 6.19 6.62
N SER A 8 -3.81 7.41 6.35
CA SER A 8 -5.08 7.65 5.65
C SER A 8 -5.08 7.07 4.22
N ILE A 9 -3.95 7.11 3.51
CA ILE A 9 -3.81 6.51 2.17
C ILE A 9 -3.84 4.97 2.26
N ALA A 10 -3.25 4.38 3.30
CA ALA A 10 -3.31 2.94 3.55
C ALA A 10 -4.73 2.48 3.89
N CYS A 11 -5.50 3.22 4.69
CA CYS A 11 -6.91 2.90 4.93
C CYS A 11 -7.75 2.94 3.65
N LEU A 12 -7.51 3.94 2.80
CA LEU A 12 -8.20 4.05 1.51
C LEU A 12 -7.89 2.86 0.59
N SER A 13 -6.64 2.38 0.60
CA SER A 13 -6.23 1.22 -0.22
C SER A 13 -6.93 -0.06 0.22
N VAL A 14 -7.17 -0.27 1.51
CA VAL A 14 -7.97 -1.39 2.06
C VAL A 14 -9.42 -1.29 1.62
N ALA A 15 -10.02 -0.10 1.70
CA ALA A 15 -11.40 0.10 1.26
C ALA A 15 -11.58 -0.17 -0.25
N LEU A 16 -10.59 0.19 -1.09
CA LEU A 16 -10.61 -0.10 -2.52
C LEU A 16 -10.46 -1.59 -2.82
N GLN A 17 -9.64 -2.33 -2.07
CA GLN A 17 -9.53 -3.80 -2.18
C GLN A 17 -10.86 -4.47 -1.93
N SER A 18 -11.56 -4.09 -0.85
CA SER A 18 -12.85 -4.68 -0.50
C SER A 18 -13.94 -4.45 -1.56
N GLN A 19 -13.77 -3.44 -2.41
CA GLN A 19 -14.66 -3.13 -3.53
C GLN A 19 -14.24 -3.80 -4.85
N GLY A 20 -13.19 -4.64 -4.85
CA GLY A 20 -12.63 -5.24 -6.06
C GLY A 20 -11.87 -4.25 -6.96
N LYS A 21 -11.60 -3.03 -6.47
CA LYS A 21 -10.89 -1.97 -7.20
C LYS A 21 -9.38 -2.10 -7.03
N TYR A 22 -8.85 -3.26 -7.39
CA TYR A 22 -7.47 -3.61 -7.06
C TYR A 22 -6.42 -2.69 -7.70
N GLY A 23 -6.65 -2.18 -8.93
CA GLY A 23 -5.72 -1.24 -9.57
C GLY A 23 -5.64 0.13 -8.89
N GLU A 24 -6.78 0.64 -8.39
CA GLU A 24 -6.81 1.88 -7.60
C GLU A 24 -6.10 1.66 -6.25
N SER A 25 -6.33 0.50 -5.62
CA SER A 25 -5.64 0.15 -4.37
C SER A 25 -4.12 0.02 -4.53
N GLU A 26 -3.66 -0.60 -5.62
CA GLU A 26 -2.23 -0.75 -5.94
C GLU A 26 -1.56 0.63 -6.05
N THR A 27 -2.23 1.57 -6.73
CA THR A 27 -1.75 2.95 -6.89
C THR A 27 -1.64 3.67 -5.55
N MET A 28 -2.62 3.50 -4.66
CA MET A 28 -2.59 4.11 -3.33
C MET A 28 -1.48 3.49 -2.45
N ASN A 29 -1.35 2.15 -2.45
CA ASN A 29 -0.31 1.47 -1.67
C ASN A 29 1.11 1.83 -2.14
N ARG A 30 1.36 1.97 -3.45
CA ARG A 30 2.66 2.46 -3.94
C ARG A 30 2.98 3.87 -3.45
N ARG A 31 2.00 4.76 -3.48
CA ARG A 31 2.18 6.15 -3.02
C ARG A 31 2.45 6.20 -1.51
N ALA A 32 1.76 5.38 -0.72
CA ALA A 32 2.02 5.26 0.71
C ALA A 32 3.43 4.72 0.96
N LEU A 33 3.83 3.65 0.25
CA LEU A 33 5.15 3.05 0.37
C LEU A 33 6.28 4.03 0.09
N GLU A 34 6.26 4.75 -1.05
CA GLU A 34 7.27 5.78 -1.35
C GLU A 34 7.34 6.85 -0.26
N GLY A 35 6.18 7.24 0.29
CA GLY A 35 6.09 8.20 1.38
C GLY A 35 6.75 7.68 2.66
N TYR A 36 6.43 6.45 3.06
CA TYR A 36 6.96 5.82 4.26
C TYR A 36 8.45 5.51 4.15
N GLU A 37 8.91 5.01 3.00
CA GLU A 37 10.33 4.80 2.72
C GLU A 37 11.12 6.11 2.86
N LYS A 38 10.59 7.21 2.33
CA LYS A 38 11.26 8.52 2.39
C LYS A 38 11.28 9.12 3.79
N VAL A 39 10.24 8.90 4.60
CA VAL A 39 10.08 9.54 5.91
C VAL A 39 10.66 8.69 7.04
N LEU A 40 10.46 7.38 6.99
CA LEU A 40 10.75 6.43 8.07
C LEU A 40 11.87 5.44 7.72
N GLY A 41 12.17 5.26 6.43
CA GLY A 41 13.16 4.30 5.95
C GLY A 41 12.61 2.90 5.73
N LEU A 42 13.39 2.06 5.06
CA LEU A 42 13.00 0.71 4.62
C LEU A 42 12.71 -0.26 5.78
N GLY A 43 13.39 -0.11 6.91
CA GLY A 43 13.27 -1.01 8.06
C GLY A 43 12.14 -0.65 9.03
N HIS A 44 11.42 0.45 8.81
CA HIS A 44 10.38 0.87 9.73
C HIS A 44 9.14 -0.03 9.63
N PRO A 45 8.49 -0.38 10.76
CA PRO A 45 7.28 -1.21 10.75
C PRO A 45 6.18 -0.73 9.80
N ASP A 46 5.92 0.57 9.72
CA ASP A 46 4.90 1.13 8.83
C ASP A 46 5.26 0.98 7.33
N THR A 47 6.55 1.09 7.01
CA THR A 47 7.05 0.85 5.65
C THR A 47 6.84 -0.63 5.28
N LEU A 48 7.22 -1.56 6.17
CA LEU A 48 7.03 -2.99 5.96
C LEU A 48 5.54 -3.38 5.87
N THR A 49 4.68 -2.72 6.65
CA THR A 49 3.22 -2.90 6.57
C THR A 49 2.69 -2.47 5.20
N SER A 50 3.19 -1.35 4.67
CA SER A 50 2.81 -0.87 3.33
C SER A 50 3.27 -1.81 2.21
N VAL A 51 4.45 -2.42 2.34
CA VAL A 51 4.92 -3.49 1.42
C VAL A 51 3.98 -4.69 1.47
N ASN A 52 3.61 -5.15 2.67
CA ASN A 52 2.70 -6.29 2.83
C ASN A 52 1.31 -6.02 2.22
N ASN A 53 0.80 -4.81 2.37
CA ASN A 53 -0.48 -4.41 1.76
C ASN A 53 -0.39 -4.39 0.23
N LEU A 54 0.72 -3.90 -0.33
CA LEU A 54 0.95 -3.93 -1.77
C LEU A 54 1.02 -5.37 -2.31
N ALA A 55 1.68 -6.28 -1.58
CA ALA A 55 1.76 -7.69 -1.96
C ALA A 55 0.38 -8.37 -1.97
N GLN A 56 -0.47 -8.09 -0.98
CA GLN A 56 -1.86 -8.59 -0.95
C GLN A 56 -2.66 -8.12 -2.17
N VAL A 57 -2.61 -6.83 -2.50
CA VAL A 57 -3.29 -6.30 -3.70
C VAL A 57 -2.86 -7.02 -4.97
N LEU A 58 -1.55 -7.25 -5.14
CA LEU A 58 -1.02 -7.91 -6.33
C LEU A 58 -1.48 -9.37 -6.41
N GLY A 59 -1.54 -10.07 -5.27
CA GLY A 59 -2.12 -11.41 -5.17
C GLY A 59 -3.60 -11.43 -5.55
N ASP A 60 -4.39 -10.47 -5.03
CA ASP A 60 -5.82 -10.35 -5.32
C ASP A 60 -6.11 -9.99 -6.79
N GLN A 61 -5.18 -9.31 -7.47
CA GLN A 61 -5.25 -9.06 -8.92
C GLN A 61 -5.06 -10.33 -9.75
N GLY A 62 -4.66 -11.45 -9.14
CA GLY A 62 -4.30 -12.66 -9.87
C GLY A 62 -3.10 -12.46 -10.80
N LYS A 63 -2.29 -11.42 -10.58
CA LYS A 63 -1.03 -11.20 -11.29
C LYS A 63 0.05 -12.12 -10.70
N TYR A 64 -0.19 -13.42 -10.80
CA TYR A 64 0.89 -14.39 -10.83
C TYR A 64 1.41 -14.38 -12.27
N ASP A 65 2.40 -13.55 -12.56
CA ASP A 65 3.26 -13.83 -13.70
C ASP A 65 4.04 -15.11 -13.31
N GLU A 66 3.68 -16.24 -13.91
CA GLU A 66 4.51 -17.46 -13.88
C GLU A 66 5.73 -17.30 -14.80
#